data_AF-A0A523APC7-F1
#
_entry.id   AF-A0A523APC7-F1
#
_cell.length_a   1.000
_cell.length_b   1.000
_cell.length_c   1.000
_cell.angle_alpha   90.00
_cell.angle_beta   90.00
_cell.angle_gamma   90.00
#
_symmetry.space_group_name_H-M   'P 1'
#
loop_
_entity.id
_entity.type
_entity.pdbx_description
1 polymer ?
#
loop_
_entity_poly.entity_id
_entity_poly.type
_entity_poly.pdbx_seq_one_letter_code
_entity_poly.pdbx_strand_id
1 'polypeptide(L)' 'MLKIDLSKGERKEVEEEVAEDRPIRLFLNGKPLLTLYATPSHLRELALGYLLGEGFLRGRK' A
#
# COMPACT_ATOMS: atom_id res chain seq x y z
N MET A 1 10.15 -10.37 9.23
CA MET A 1 10.94 -10.90 8.09
C MET A 1 12.38 -11.03 8.56
N LEU A 2 13.09 -12.11 8.22
CA LEU A 2 14.45 -12.36 8.71
C LEU A 2 15.46 -11.48 7.95
N LYS A 3 16.18 -10.59 8.64
CA LYS A 3 17.34 -9.88 8.05
C LYS A 3 18.59 -10.74 8.22
N ILE A 4 19.34 -10.93 7.14
CA ILE A 4 20.62 -11.63 7.15
C ILE A 4 21.72 -10.61 6.87
N ASP A 5 22.60 -10.39 7.85
CA ASP A 5 23.78 -9.55 7.69
C ASP A 5 24.90 -10.33 7.00
N LEU A 6 25.08 -10.11 5.70
CA LEU A 6 26.11 -10.78 4.89
C LEU A 6 27.52 -10.18 5.09
N SER A 7 27.64 -9.03 5.77
CA SER A 7 28.92 -8.32 5.91
C SER A 7 29.81 -8.90 7.02
N LYS A 8 29.22 -9.59 8.01
CA LYS A 8 29.93 -10.11 9.18
C LYS A 8 30.26 -11.61 9.11
N GLY A 9 29.91 -12.31 8.03
CA GLY A 9 30.07 -13.77 7.95
C GLY A 9 29.25 -14.56 8.99
N GLU A 10 28.41 -13.88 9.77
CA GLU A 10 27.60 -14.44 10.85
C GLU A 10 26.12 -14.24 10.54
N ARG A 11 25.35 -15.33 10.56
CA ARG A 11 23.91 -15.29 10.36
C ARG A 11 23.24 -14.98 11.69
N LYS A 12 22.88 -13.71 11.91
CA LYS A 12 22.16 -13.28 13.12
C LYS A 12 20.71 -12.95 12.78
N GLU A 13 19.78 -13.55 13.52
CA GLU A 13 18.37 -13.16 13.45
C GLU A 13 18.19 -11.83 14.19
N VAL A 14 17.59 -10.83 13.52
CA VAL A 14 17.32 -9.52 14.09
C VAL A 14 15.86 -9.18 13.83
N GLU A 15 15.16 -8.73 14.87
CA GLU A 15 13.81 -8.17 14.76
C GLU A 15 13.89 -6.74 14.22
N GLU A 16 13.07 -6.44 13.22
CA GLU A 16 12.99 -5.12 12.60
C GLU A 16 11.55 -4.84 12.18
N GLU A 17 11.13 -3.59 12.31
CA GLU A 17 9.85 -3.14 11.79
C GLU A 17 9.91 -3.12 10.26
N VAL A 18 8.98 -3.83 9.63
CA VAL A 18 8.84 -3.86 8.18
C VAL A 18 7.52 -3.22 7.82
N ALA A 19 7.53 -2.37 6.80
CA ALA A 19 6.30 -1.78 6.27
C ALA A 19 5.32 -2.89 5.89
N GLU A 20 4.10 -2.78 6.40
CA GLU A 20 3.02 -3.67 6.00
C GLU A 20 2.50 -3.26 4.61
N ASP A 21 2.36 -4.25 3.74
CA ASP A 21 1.75 -4.09 2.42
C ASP A 21 0.63 -5.13 2.26
N ARG A 22 -0.57 -4.67 1.90
CA ARG A 22 -1.77 -5.51 1.76
C ARG A 22 -2.53 -5.18 0.49
N PRO A 23 -3.22 -6.16 -0.13
CA PRO A 23 -4.11 -5.91 -1.25
C PRO A 23 -5.35 -5.13 -0.80
N ILE A 24 -5.51 -3.92 -1.31
CA ILE A 24 -6.64 -3.01 -1.11
C ILE A 24 -7.53 -3.04 -2.36
N ARG A 25 -8.74 -3.55 -2.23
CA ARG A 25 -9.72 -3.59 -3.33
C ARG A 25 -10.58 -2.34 -3.35
N LEU A 26 -10.51 -1.57 -4.42
CA LEU A 26 -11.35 -0.39 -4.63
C LEU A 26 -12.63 -0.76 -5.39
N PHE A 27 -13.76 -0.27 -4.90
CA PHE A 27 -15.07 -0.39 -5.54
C PHE A 27 -15.59 0.99 -5.89
N LEU A 28 -16.04 1.17 -7.13
CA LEU A 28 -16.67 2.40 -7.60
C LEU A 28 -18.12 2.10 -7.97
N ASN A 29 -19.06 2.80 -7.32
CA ASN A 29 -20.51 2.58 -7.49
C ASN A 29 -20.91 1.10 -7.33
N GLY A 30 -20.33 0.42 -6.33
CA GLY A 30 -20.59 -1.00 -6.02
C GLY A 30 -19.91 -2.00 -6.97
N LYS A 31 -19.20 -1.55 -8.01
CA LYS A 31 -18.49 -2.43 -8.95
C LYS A 31 -16.99 -2.49 -8.60
N PRO A 32 -16.35 -3.66 -8.67
CA PRO A 32 -14.90 -3.76 -8.52
C PRO A 32 -14.20 -2.89 -9.57
N LEU A 33 -13.35 -1.98 -9.12
CA LEU A 33 -12.56 -1.13 -10.01
C LEU A 33 -11.18 -1.74 -10.22
N LEU A 34 -10.45 -2.02 -9.13
CA LEU A 34 -9.09 -2.59 -9.16
C LEU A 34 -8.64 -3.03 -7.76
N THR A 35 -7.43 -3.59 -7.66
CA THR A 35 -6.73 -3.87 -6.40
C THR A 35 -5.34 -3.24 -6.43
N LEU A 36 -4.96 -2.53 -5.37
CA LEU A 36 -3.60 -1.97 -5.16
C LEU A 36 -2.94 -2.69 -4.00
N TYR A 37 -1.62 -2.80 -4.02
CA TYR A 37 -0.86 -3.12 -2.81
C TYR A 37 -0.48 -1.80 -2.15
N ALA A 38 -0.91 -1.61 -0.90
CA ALA A 38 -0.54 -0.47 -0.08
C ALA A 38 -0.55 -0.82 1.41
N THR A 39 0.11 0.02 2.21
CA THR A 39 -0.07 0.00 3.67
C THR A 39 -1.53 0.28 4.01
N PRO A 40 -2.19 -0.54 4.87
CA PRO A 40 -3.63 -0.48 5.13
C PRO A 40 -4.03 0.69 6.04
N SER A 41 -3.60 1.89 5.70
CA SER A 41 -3.83 3.15 6.41
C SER A 41 -4.22 4.24 5.41
N HIS A 42 -4.92 5.28 5.85
CA HIS A 42 -5.33 6.41 4.98
C HIS A 42 -6.05 5.97 3.68
N LEU A 43 -6.85 4.90 3.76
CA LEU A 43 -7.49 4.28 2.59
C LEU A 43 -8.48 5.21 1.89
N ARG A 44 -9.08 6.16 2.62
CA ARG A 44 -9.98 7.15 2.06
C ARG A 44 -9.22 8.12 1.15
N GLU A 45 -8.10 8.64 1.62
CA GLU A 45 -7.22 9.52 0.87
C GLU A 45 -6.63 8.81 -0.33
N LEU A 46 -6.20 7.54 -0.17
CA LEU A 46 -5.75 6.69 -1.27
C LEU A 46 -6.83 6.55 -2.35
N ALA A 47 -8.07 6.22 -1.96
CA ALA A 47 -9.18 6.07 -2.88
C ALA A 47 -9.49 7.40 -3.61
N LEU A 48 -9.56 8.52 -2.88
CA LEU A 48 -9.81 9.83 -3.46
C LEU A 48 -8.70 10.27 -4.40
N GLY A 49 -7.44 10.08 -4.00
CA GLY A 49 -6.26 10.41 -4.78
C GLY A 49 -6.20 9.59 -6.07
N TYR A 50 -6.47 8.28 -6.01
CA TYR A 50 -6.59 7.44 -7.18
C TYR A 50 -7.67 7.95 -8.13
N LEU A 51 -8.89 8.18 -7.62
CA LEU A 51 -10.02 8.62 -8.44
C LEU A 51 -9.80 10.01 -9.06
N LEU A 52 -9.12 10.91 -8.36
CA LEU A 52 -8.72 12.22 -8.90
C LEU A 52 -7.63 12.09 -9.97
N GLY A 53 -6.59 11.28 -9.70
CA GLY A 53 -5.46 11.07 -10.60
C GLY A 53 -5.84 10.44 -11.94
N GLU A 54 -6.77 9.48 -11.90
CA GLU A 54 -7.29 8.80 -13.10
C GLU A 54 -8.46 9.53 -13.76
N GLY A 55 -8.88 10.68 -13.21
CA GLY A 55 -9.94 11.52 -13.78
C GLY A 55 -11.37 11.00 -13.59
N PHE A 56 -11.59 10.03 -12.70
CA PHE A 56 -12.94 9.61 -12.26
C PHE A 56 -13.66 10.71 -11.47
N LEU A 57 -12.89 11.55 -10.76
CA LEU A 57 -13.38 12.72 -10.03
C LEU A 57 -12.72 13.98 -10.55
N ARG A 58 -13.38 15.12 -10.32
CA ARG A 58 -12.79 16.44 -10.53
C ARG A 58 -12.85 17.23 -9.23
N GLY A 59 -11.76 17.93 -8.92
CA GLY A 59 -11.75 18.90 -7.83
C GLY A 59 -12.80 19.98 -8.04
N ARG A 60 -13.33 20.52 -6.94
CA ARG A 60 -14.22 21.68 -7.00
C ARG A 60 -13.37 22.89 -7.42
N LYS A 61 -13.84 23.62 -8.43
CA LYS A 61 -13.26 24.91 -8.83
C LYS A 61 -13.58 25.98 -7.79
#